data_AF-A0A1H8AL43-F1
#
_entry.id   AF-A0A1H8AL43-F1
#
_cell.length_a   1.000
_cell.length_b   1.000
_cell.length_c   1.000
_cell.angle_alpha   90.00
_cell.angle_beta   90.00
_cell.angle_gamma   90.00
#
_symmetry.space_group_name_H-M   'P 1'
#
loop_
_entity.id
_entity.type
_entity.pdbx_description
1 polymer ?
#
loop_
_entity_poly.entity_id
_entity_poly.type
_entity_poly.pdbx_seq_one_letter_code
_entity_poly.pdbx_strand_id
1 'polypeptide(L)'
;KMSDMDGVSSVEDICLQAFKWGMPGIAITDHVVTQALSIWSHFYRDKGKKYPGLENFKVIPGVEGYLVDDYNQIVINEKGQELNNAEIVVFDIETTGLSPVKHKIIEIGAVKLKDGEIIDRFSEFINPEIPIPPHITRLTSIMDEMVCDAPTIDVILPRFVKFCDGAILVGHNVTFDIGFINQKCKELDIPADFTCIDTMGLSRAFYPEQAHHHLDAVCKKLGVTNDHHHRAISDAECTARIFAIFLKAINDRGISDLEGLHELEKMDPKAVGRMRSHHIIILAKNSVGRTNLYTLISLSHLNYFYRTPKIPRSELMKYREGLIIGSACCMGELYDALLEDRSDEEIASIVNFYDYLEIQPLANNKFMIGNEKEKFSGVNSEEDIRNLNRRIVKLGEQYNKPVVATCDAHFLNPEDEIYRRVIMTIKNMTDEEPAPLYVRTTAE
;
A
#
# COMPACT_ATOMS: atom_id res chain seq x y z
N LYS A 1 -13.79 -16.35 24.06
CA LYS A 1 -14.49 -15.43 23.13
C LYS A 1 -13.42 -14.88 22.18
N MET A 2 -13.79 -14.47 20.97
CA MET A 2 -12.81 -13.95 20.00
C MET A 2 -12.17 -12.67 20.51
N SER A 3 -10.88 -12.45 20.23
CA SER A 3 -10.08 -11.29 20.67
C SER A 3 -10.25 -10.90 22.15
N ASP A 4 -9.25 -11.21 23.00
CA ASP A 4 -9.33 -10.95 24.43
C ASP A 4 -9.64 -9.47 24.75
N MET A 5 -10.57 -9.24 25.68
CA MET A 5 -11.08 -7.90 26.04
C MET A 5 -11.63 -7.08 24.86
N ASP A 6 -12.21 -7.74 23.86
CA ASP A 6 -12.79 -7.08 22.70
C ASP A 6 -14.09 -7.74 22.18
N GLY A 7 -13.99 -8.98 21.68
CA GLY A 7 -15.14 -9.72 21.16
C GLY A 7 -15.95 -10.39 22.27
N VAL A 8 -17.27 -10.21 22.26
CA VAL A 8 -18.16 -10.81 23.27
C VAL A 8 -18.84 -12.09 22.81
N SER A 9 -18.67 -12.48 21.55
CA SER A 9 -19.25 -13.69 20.97
C SER A 9 -18.22 -14.82 20.81
N SER A 10 -18.72 -16.06 20.74
CA SER A 10 -17.90 -17.21 20.39
C SER A 10 -17.74 -17.31 18.87
N VAL A 11 -16.61 -17.83 18.41
CA VAL A 11 -16.37 -18.02 16.98
C VAL A 11 -17.34 -19.04 16.39
N GLU A 12 -17.73 -20.03 17.21
CA GLU A 12 -18.68 -21.06 16.87
C GLU A 12 -20.05 -20.47 16.54
N ASP A 13 -20.55 -19.57 17.40
CA ASP A 13 -21.86 -18.96 17.21
C ASP A 13 -21.89 -18.09 15.95
N ILE A 14 -20.85 -17.29 15.71
CA ILE A 14 -20.73 -16.45 14.51
C ILE A 14 -20.72 -17.30 13.24
N CYS A 15 -19.89 -18.36 13.19
CA CYS A 15 -19.81 -19.22 12.02
C CYS A 15 -21.10 -19.99 11.77
N LEU A 16 -21.74 -20.50 12.82
CA LEU A 16 -23.03 -21.18 12.70
C LEU A 16 -24.13 -20.22 12.26
N GLN A 17 -24.10 -18.96 12.69
CA GLN A 17 -25.06 -17.96 12.26
C GLN A 17 -24.90 -17.64 10.77
N ALA A 18 -23.67 -17.39 10.30
CA ALA A 18 -23.38 -17.20 8.89
C ALA A 18 -23.80 -18.41 8.04
N PHE A 19 -23.53 -19.63 8.53
CA PHE A 19 -23.99 -20.87 7.89
C PHE A 19 -25.52 -20.96 7.82
N LYS A 20 -26.24 -20.62 8.89
CA LYS A 20 -27.72 -20.60 8.92
C LYS A 20 -28.32 -19.57 7.96
N TRP A 21 -27.62 -18.46 7.72
CA TRP A 21 -27.99 -17.49 6.68
C TRP A 21 -27.71 -17.98 5.26
N GLY A 22 -27.15 -19.18 5.09
CA GLY A 22 -26.84 -19.77 3.79
C GLY A 22 -25.58 -19.20 3.15
N MET A 23 -24.71 -18.53 3.92
CA MET A 23 -23.43 -18.05 3.39
C MET A 23 -22.50 -19.23 3.08
N PRO A 24 -21.71 -19.18 2.00
CA PRO A 24 -20.79 -20.26 1.63
C PRO A 24 -19.52 -20.29 2.51
N GLY A 25 -19.26 -19.22 3.26
CA GLY A 25 -18.10 -19.11 4.12
C GLY A 25 -18.02 -17.77 4.83
N ILE A 26 -17.01 -17.63 5.69
CA ILE A 26 -16.72 -16.43 6.47
C ILE A 26 -15.20 -16.31 6.69
N ALA A 27 -14.68 -15.07 6.66
CA ALA A 27 -13.34 -14.78 7.11
C ALA A 27 -13.36 -14.40 8.60
N ILE A 28 -12.42 -14.93 9.37
CA ILE A 28 -12.35 -14.74 10.81
C ILE A 28 -11.01 -14.09 11.13
N THR A 29 -11.07 -12.90 11.73
CA THR A 29 -9.90 -12.10 12.09
C THR A 29 -9.93 -11.84 13.58
N ASP A 30 -8.99 -12.43 14.32
CA ASP A 30 -8.71 -11.96 15.68
C ASP A 30 -7.79 -10.73 15.61
N HIS A 31 -7.81 -9.88 16.63
CA HIS A 31 -6.81 -8.81 16.75
C HIS A 31 -5.47 -9.45 17.14
N VAL A 32 -4.49 -9.28 16.25
CA VAL A 32 -3.08 -9.65 16.40
C VAL A 32 -2.77 -11.13 16.67
N VAL A 33 -3.79 -11.99 16.85
CA VAL A 33 -3.64 -13.44 17.08
C VAL A 33 -4.52 -14.23 16.13
N THR A 34 -4.65 -15.54 16.35
CA THR A 34 -5.43 -16.48 15.51
C THR A 34 -6.13 -17.56 16.36
N GLN A 35 -6.48 -17.23 17.60
CA GLN A 35 -7.05 -18.16 18.57
C GLN A 35 -8.40 -18.74 18.10
N ALA A 36 -9.25 -17.92 17.50
CA ALA A 36 -10.57 -18.29 17.02
C ALA A 36 -10.51 -19.46 16.02
N LEU A 37 -9.44 -19.56 15.24
CA LEU A 37 -9.27 -20.62 14.25
C LEU A 37 -9.03 -21.98 14.87
N SER A 38 -8.24 -22.04 15.93
CA SER A 38 -8.02 -23.26 16.70
C SER A 38 -9.32 -23.73 17.35
N ILE A 39 -10.09 -22.78 17.90
CA ILE A 39 -11.40 -23.05 18.51
C ILE A 39 -12.38 -23.60 17.46
N TRP A 40 -12.50 -22.94 16.30
CA TRP A 40 -13.35 -23.41 15.21
C TRP A 40 -12.97 -24.81 14.71
N SER A 41 -11.67 -25.07 14.52
CA SER A 41 -11.17 -26.38 14.09
C SER A 41 -11.58 -27.51 15.04
N HIS A 42 -11.44 -27.29 16.36
CA HIS A 42 -11.90 -28.24 17.36
C HIS A 42 -13.43 -28.42 17.35
N PHE A 43 -14.17 -27.32 17.29
CA PHE A 43 -15.63 -27.38 17.20
C PHE A 43 -16.11 -28.18 16.00
N TYR A 44 -15.55 -27.89 14.81
CA TYR A 44 -15.93 -28.58 13.58
C TYR A 44 -15.62 -30.08 13.65
N ARG A 45 -14.43 -30.46 14.17
CA ARG A 45 -14.06 -31.87 14.37
C ARG A 45 -15.02 -32.61 15.29
N ASP A 46 -15.38 -31.99 16.42
CA ASP A 46 -16.07 -32.68 17.50
C ASP A 46 -17.60 -32.62 17.35
N LYS A 47 -18.13 -31.53 16.78
CA LYS A 47 -19.58 -31.23 16.70
C LYS A 47 -20.08 -30.93 15.29
N GLY A 48 -19.20 -30.73 14.30
CA GLY A 48 -19.59 -30.30 12.95
C GLY A 48 -20.55 -31.25 12.26
N LYS A 49 -20.40 -32.57 12.50
CA LYS A 49 -21.30 -33.61 11.96
C LYS A 49 -22.77 -33.47 12.36
N LYS A 50 -23.08 -32.65 13.38
CA LYS A 50 -24.47 -32.37 13.81
C LYS A 50 -25.18 -31.39 12.87
N TYR A 51 -24.45 -30.72 11.98
CA TYR A 51 -24.94 -29.70 11.08
C TYR A 51 -24.71 -30.16 9.62
N PRO A 52 -25.72 -30.76 8.97
CA PRO A 52 -25.59 -31.23 7.59
C PRO A 52 -25.21 -30.09 6.63
N GLY A 53 -24.18 -30.29 5.81
CA GLY A 53 -23.70 -29.28 4.85
C GLY A 53 -22.63 -28.35 5.40
N LEU A 54 -22.37 -28.37 6.72
CA LEU A 54 -21.32 -27.55 7.34
C LEU A 54 -19.92 -27.92 6.84
N GLU A 55 -19.72 -29.13 6.34
CA GLU A 55 -18.48 -29.57 5.70
C GLU A 55 -18.09 -28.76 4.45
N ASN A 56 -19.07 -28.09 3.83
CA ASN A 56 -18.85 -27.24 2.67
C ASN A 56 -18.69 -25.75 3.06
N PHE A 57 -18.92 -25.40 4.33
CA PHE A 57 -18.80 -24.03 4.83
C PHE A 57 -17.33 -23.66 5.00
N LYS A 58 -16.86 -22.66 4.24
CA LYS A 58 -15.45 -22.28 4.24
C LYS A 58 -15.15 -21.24 5.32
N VAL A 59 -14.28 -21.58 6.25
CA VAL A 59 -13.68 -20.61 7.17
C VAL A 59 -12.33 -20.17 6.65
N ILE A 60 -12.16 -18.87 6.43
CA ILE A 60 -10.90 -18.28 5.98
C ILE A 60 -10.16 -17.73 7.21
N PRO A 61 -8.97 -18.27 7.52
CA PRO A 61 -8.18 -17.77 8.63
C PRO A 61 -7.61 -16.40 8.34
N GLY A 62 -7.71 -15.48 9.29
CA GLY A 62 -7.12 -14.17 9.19
C GLY A 62 -6.75 -13.54 10.52
N VAL A 63 -6.13 -12.38 10.43
CA VAL A 63 -5.77 -11.52 11.56
C VAL A 63 -6.04 -10.07 11.18
N GLU A 64 -6.53 -9.30 12.13
CA GLU A 64 -6.40 -7.85 12.07
C GLU A 64 -5.09 -7.45 12.74
N GLY A 65 -4.17 -6.89 11.96
CA GLY A 65 -2.83 -6.50 12.41
C GLY A 65 -2.64 -4.99 12.48
N TYR A 66 -1.51 -4.59 13.05
CA TYR A 66 -1.02 -3.21 13.03
C TYR A 66 0.13 -3.09 12.03
N LEU A 67 -0.16 -2.70 10.79
CA LEU A 67 0.85 -2.46 9.75
C LEU A 67 1.66 -1.22 10.08
N VAL A 68 2.98 -1.29 9.99
CA VAL A 68 3.87 -0.11 9.97
C VAL A 68 4.57 -0.06 8.62
N ASP A 69 4.61 1.12 8.01
CA ASP A 69 5.33 1.31 6.75
C ASP A 69 6.82 1.55 7.02
N ASP A 70 7.55 0.45 7.19
CA ASP A 70 9.02 0.43 7.23
C ASP A 70 9.61 0.10 5.86
N TYR A 71 8.79 0.02 4.81
CA TYR A 71 9.23 -0.41 3.50
C TYR A 71 10.13 0.65 2.89
N ASN A 72 11.43 0.42 3.05
CA ASN A 72 12.47 1.25 2.52
C ASN A 72 13.25 0.48 1.46
N GLN A 73 12.58 0.13 0.36
CA GLN A 73 13.25 -0.50 -0.76
C GLN A 73 14.03 0.56 -1.53
N ILE A 74 15.36 0.50 -1.42
CA ILE A 74 16.29 1.36 -2.13
C ILE A 74 16.65 0.71 -3.45
N VAL A 75 16.84 -0.61 -3.50
CA VAL A 75 17.30 -1.31 -4.70
C VAL A 75 16.27 -2.35 -5.18
N ILE A 76 16.12 -2.45 -6.50
CA ILE A 76 15.28 -3.46 -7.15
C ILE A 76 16.12 -4.22 -8.17
N ASN A 77 16.05 -5.55 -8.11
CA ASN A 77 16.65 -6.46 -9.10
C ASN A 77 18.16 -6.24 -9.27
N GLU A 78 18.85 -6.16 -8.14
CA GLU A 78 20.29 -6.10 -8.04
C GLU A 78 20.96 -7.38 -8.54
N LYS A 79 22.14 -7.22 -9.14
CA LYS A 79 22.96 -8.29 -9.75
C LYS A 79 24.42 -8.14 -9.35
N GLY A 80 24.69 -7.48 -8.22
CA GLY A 80 26.04 -7.19 -7.72
C GLY A 80 26.77 -6.09 -8.50
N GLN A 81 26.04 -5.12 -9.07
CA GLN A 81 26.67 -4.01 -9.77
C GLN A 81 27.43 -3.09 -8.81
N GLU A 82 28.60 -2.64 -9.25
CA GLU A 82 29.34 -1.55 -8.64
C GLU A 82 28.61 -0.22 -8.89
N LEU A 83 28.60 0.67 -7.90
CA LEU A 83 28.11 2.05 -8.06
C LEU A 83 29.19 2.94 -8.68
N ASN A 84 30.45 2.68 -8.34
CA ASN A 84 31.58 3.46 -8.84
C ASN A 84 31.77 3.26 -10.34
N ASN A 85 31.78 4.35 -11.09
CA ASN A 85 31.89 4.39 -12.56
C ASN A 85 30.70 3.76 -13.32
N ALA A 86 29.60 3.43 -12.64
CA ALA A 86 28.39 2.97 -13.31
C ALA A 86 27.79 4.09 -14.17
N GLU A 87 27.28 3.74 -15.36
CA GLU A 87 26.39 4.63 -16.07
C GLU A 87 25.03 4.60 -15.38
N ILE A 88 24.52 5.79 -15.07
CA ILE A 88 23.26 5.95 -14.37
C ILE A 88 22.27 6.59 -15.33
N VAL A 89 21.06 6.05 -15.44
CA VAL A 89 19.97 6.72 -16.14
C VAL A 89 18.91 7.10 -15.11
N VAL A 90 18.79 8.39 -14.85
CA VAL A 90 17.71 8.91 -14.02
C VAL A 90 16.53 9.19 -14.94
N PHE A 91 15.35 8.68 -14.61
CA PHE A 91 14.17 8.84 -15.45
C PHE A 91 12.90 9.07 -14.63
N ASP A 92 11.91 9.62 -15.31
CA ASP A 92 10.56 9.90 -14.83
C ASP A 92 9.58 9.73 -16.00
N ILE A 93 8.33 9.36 -15.72
CA ILE A 93 7.28 9.23 -16.73
C ILE A 93 6.03 9.99 -16.34
N GLU A 94 5.33 10.51 -17.37
CA GLU A 94 3.97 11.00 -17.21
C GLU A 94 2.98 10.01 -17.82
N THR A 95 1.81 9.88 -17.20
CA THR A 95 0.84 8.84 -17.56
C THR A 95 -0.59 9.36 -17.57
N THR A 96 -1.49 8.65 -18.28
CA THR A 96 -2.94 8.92 -18.28
C THR A 96 -3.66 8.43 -17.02
N GLY A 97 -2.92 8.02 -15.99
CA GLY A 97 -3.42 7.51 -14.72
C GLY A 97 -2.50 6.44 -14.16
N LEU A 98 -2.81 5.89 -12.99
CA LEU A 98 -1.79 5.31 -12.11
C LEU A 98 -1.63 3.78 -12.22
N SER A 99 -2.37 3.14 -13.14
CA SER A 99 -2.31 1.68 -13.35
C SER A 99 -1.54 1.35 -14.64
N PRO A 100 -0.42 0.61 -14.58
CA PRO A 100 0.39 0.28 -15.76
C PRO A 100 -0.33 -0.62 -16.76
N VAL A 101 -1.34 -1.36 -16.30
CA VAL A 101 -2.15 -2.26 -17.15
C VAL A 101 -3.24 -1.49 -17.88
N LYS A 102 -3.88 -0.52 -17.22
CA LYS A 102 -5.04 0.20 -17.77
C LYS A 102 -4.68 1.50 -18.48
N HIS A 103 -3.63 2.18 -18.03
CA HIS A 103 -3.27 3.51 -18.50
C HIS A 103 -2.07 3.46 -19.45
N LYS A 104 -1.86 4.58 -20.12
CA LYS A 104 -0.84 4.81 -21.15
C LYS A 104 0.18 5.81 -20.66
N ILE A 105 1.43 5.63 -21.08
CA ILE A 105 2.53 6.59 -20.90
C ILE A 105 2.34 7.71 -21.95
N ILE A 106 2.52 8.97 -21.54
CA ILE A 106 2.38 10.16 -22.39
C ILE A 106 3.66 11.00 -22.51
N GLU A 107 4.61 10.84 -21.59
CA GLU A 107 5.95 11.42 -21.68
C GLU A 107 6.96 10.49 -21.01
N ILE A 108 8.18 10.43 -21.55
CA ILE A 108 9.35 9.88 -20.86
C ILE A 108 10.44 10.95 -20.86
N GLY A 109 10.92 11.27 -19.67
CA GLY A 109 12.08 12.13 -19.45
C GLY A 109 13.19 11.36 -18.77
N ALA A 110 14.40 11.45 -19.29
CA ALA A 110 15.56 10.81 -18.67
C ALA A 110 16.84 11.58 -18.94
N VAL A 111 17.78 11.48 -18.00
CA VAL A 111 19.13 11.99 -18.13
C VAL A 111 20.12 10.87 -17.81
N LYS A 112 21.15 10.75 -18.64
CA LYS A 112 22.25 9.81 -18.42
C LYS A 112 23.38 10.53 -17.70
N LEU A 113 23.86 9.94 -16.62
CA LEU A 113 24.98 10.44 -15.85
C LEU A 113 26.18 9.50 -15.94
N LYS A 114 27.37 10.12 -15.91
CA LYS A 114 28.65 9.45 -15.70
C LYS A 114 29.50 10.32 -14.80
N ASP A 115 30.05 9.74 -13.75
CA ASP A 115 30.86 10.45 -12.74
C ASP A 115 30.15 11.67 -12.12
N GLY A 116 28.81 11.61 -11.99
CA GLY A 116 27.98 12.67 -11.43
C GLY A 116 27.59 13.79 -12.40
N GLU A 117 28.07 13.75 -13.65
CA GLU A 117 27.77 14.74 -14.68
C GLU A 117 26.77 14.19 -15.71
N ILE A 118 25.86 15.05 -16.19
CA ILE A 118 24.90 14.67 -17.24
C ILE A 118 25.60 14.64 -18.59
N ILE A 119 25.62 13.46 -19.23
CA ILE A 119 26.27 13.24 -20.53
C ILE A 119 25.28 13.09 -21.69
N ASP A 120 24.02 12.77 -21.42
CA ASP A 120 22.99 12.60 -22.46
C ASP A 120 21.58 12.84 -21.89
N ARG A 121 20.62 13.16 -22.76
CA ARG A 121 19.21 13.41 -22.41
C ARG A 121 18.26 12.67 -23.35
N PHE A 122 17.17 12.16 -22.79
CA PHE A 122 16.06 11.56 -23.50
C PHE A 122 14.78 12.30 -23.08
N SER A 123 14.06 12.92 -24.01
CA SER A 123 12.79 13.59 -23.73
C SER A 123 11.87 13.38 -24.92
N GLU A 124 10.83 12.59 -24.74
CA GLU A 124 9.91 12.21 -25.82
C GLU A 124 8.47 12.26 -25.28
N PHE A 125 7.61 12.99 -25.98
CA PHE A 125 6.17 12.81 -25.86
C PHE A 125 5.76 11.52 -26.56
N ILE A 126 4.68 10.92 -26.06
CA ILE A 126 4.15 9.66 -26.56
C ILE A 126 2.66 9.84 -26.83
N ASN A 127 2.22 9.47 -28.03
CA ASN A 127 0.79 9.43 -28.33
C ASN A 127 0.15 8.24 -27.61
N PRO A 128 -0.79 8.46 -26.66
CA PRO A 128 -1.44 7.37 -25.92
C PRO A 128 -2.57 6.70 -26.71
N GLU A 129 -2.91 7.21 -27.90
CA GLU A 129 -4.02 6.78 -28.78
C GLU A 129 -5.41 6.87 -28.12
N ILE A 130 -5.51 7.62 -27.02
CA ILE A 130 -6.73 7.89 -26.27
C ILE A 130 -6.73 9.36 -25.80
N PRO A 131 -7.89 9.99 -25.62
CA PRO A 131 -7.95 11.30 -25.01
C PRO A 131 -7.35 11.32 -23.60
N ILE A 132 -6.54 12.32 -23.28
CA ILE A 132 -5.98 12.51 -21.94
C ILE A 132 -7.11 12.95 -20.99
N PRO A 133 -7.32 12.25 -19.85
CA PRO A 133 -8.34 12.66 -18.90
C PRO A 133 -8.08 14.09 -18.35
N PRO A 134 -9.10 14.95 -18.19
CA PRO A 134 -8.89 16.34 -17.77
C PRO A 134 -8.18 16.52 -16.42
N HIS A 135 -8.25 15.54 -15.52
CA HIS A 135 -7.52 15.58 -14.26
C HIS A 135 -6.01 15.36 -14.45
N ILE A 136 -5.61 14.50 -15.39
CA ILE A 136 -4.22 14.28 -15.77
C ILE A 136 -3.63 15.52 -16.42
N THR A 137 -4.37 16.18 -17.31
CA THR A 137 -3.92 17.46 -17.89
C THR A 137 -3.70 18.53 -16.82
N ARG A 138 -4.49 18.55 -15.74
CA ARG A 138 -4.27 19.48 -14.62
C ARG A 138 -3.03 19.14 -13.78
N LEU A 139 -2.71 17.85 -13.65
CA LEU A 139 -1.54 17.38 -12.90
C LEU A 139 -0.26 17.59 -13.71
N THR A 140 -0.24 17.14 -14.95
CA THR A 140 0.96 17.05 -15.81
C THR A 140 1.15 18.26 -16.72
N SER A 141 0.12 19.11 -16.87
CA SER A 141 0.07 20.17 -17.89
C SER A 141 0.18 19.66 -19.35
N ILE A 142 0.09 18.34 -19.58
CA ILE A 142 0.12 17.74 -20.93
C ILE A 142 -1.31 17.68 -21.50
N MET A 143 -1.47 18.25 -22.69
CA MET A 143 -2.73 18.29 -23.43
C MET A 143 -2.69 17.36 -24.65
N ASP A 144 -3.87 16.96 -25.15
CA ASP A 144 -3.99 16.09 -26.32
C ASP A 144 -3.22 16.64 -27.54
N GLU A 145 -3.21 17.97 -27.73
CA GLU A 145 -2.53 18.62 -28.85
C GLU A 145 -0.99 18.51 -28.78
N MET A 146 -0.42 18.24 -27.60
CA MET A 146 1.01 18.08 -27.42
C MET A 146 1.49 16.68 -27.82
N VAL A 147 0.59 15.69 -27.76
CA VAL A 147 0.93 14.27 -27.94
C VAL A 147 0.31 13.66 -29.19
N CYS A 148 -0.68 14.29 -29.83
CA CYS A 148 -1.43 13.70 -30.94
C CYS A 148 -0.54 13.35 -32.15
N ASP A 149 0.49 14.15 -32.42
CA ASP A 149 1.44 13.94 -33.52
C ASP A 149 2.73 13.24 -33.07
N ALA A 150 2.86 12.92 -31.77
CA ALA A 150 4.02 12.24 -31.23
C ALA A 150 4.03 10.75 -31.63
N PRO A 151 5.20 10.09 -31.67
CA PRO A 151 5.25 8.65 -31.89
C PRO A 151 4.56 7.87 -30.77
N THR A 152 4.06 6.67 -31.10
CA THR A 152 3.44 5.77 -30.13
C THR A 152 4.48 5.03 -29.29
N ILE A 153 4.03 4.41 -28.20
CA ILE A 153 4.92 3.74 -27.23
C ILE A 153 5.75 2.61 -27.85
N ASP A 154 5.24 1.91 -28.87
CA ASP A 154 5.96 0.84 -29.57
C ASP A 154 7.18 1.35 -30.36
N VAL A 155 7.22 2.65 -30.68
CA VAL A 155 8.37 3.31 -31.32
C VAL A 155 9.33 3.87 -30.27
N ILE A 156 8.80 4.50 -29.21
CA ILE A 156 9.61 5.19 -28.20
C ILE A 156 10.25 4.20 -27.21
N LEU A 157 9.53 3.16 -26.80
CA LEU A 157 10.02 2.23 -25.78
C LEU A 157 11.32 1.50 -26.20
N PRO A 158 11.45 0.94 -27.43
CA PRO A 158 12.73 0.35 -27.86
C PRO A 158 13.91 1.35 -27.83
N ARG A 159 13.65 2.63 -28.13
CA ARG A 159 14.67 3.70 -28.07
C ARG A 159 15.09 3.96 -26.63
N PHE A 160 14.12 4.01 -25.71
CA PHE A 160 14.38 4.19 -24.28
C PHE A 160 15.12 2.99 -23.68
N VAL A 161 14.70 1.76 -23.97
CA VAL A 161 15.41 0.54 -23.51
C VAL A 161 16.87 0.55 -23.98
N LYS A 162 17.11 0.94 -25.24
CA LYS A 162 18.47 1.11 -25.77
C LYS A 162 19.26 2.24 -25.09
N PHE A 163 18.59 3.34 -24.74
CA PHE A 163 19.22 4.43 -23.99
C PHE A 163 19.69 3.96 -22.60
N CYS A 164 18.92 3.07 -21.98
CA CYS A 164 19.19 2.47 -20.67
C CYS A 164 20.18 1.29 -20.69
N ASP A 165 20.66 0.86 -21.87
CA ASP A 165 21.49 -0.35 -21.99
C ASP A 165 22.76 -0.26 -21.12
N GLY A 166 22.96 -1.28 -20.28
CA GLY A 166 24.07 -1.36 -19.32
C GLY A 166 24.03 -0.38 -18.14
N ALA A 167 23.03 0.48 -18.04
CA ALA A 167 22.92 1.47 -16.97
C ALA A 167 22.11 0.98 -15.77
N ILE A 168 22.39 1.55 -14.59
CA ILE A 168 21.50 1.44 -13.43
C ILE A 168 20.45 2.54 -13.56
N LEU A 169 19.17 2.16 -13.45
CA LEU A 169 18.08 3.12 -13.51
C LEU A 169 17.87 3.76 -12.15
N VAL A 170 17.55 5.04 -12.12
CA VAL A 170 17.25 5.79 -10.90
C VAL A 170 15.96 6.54 -11.10
N GLY A 171 15.09 6.52 -10.10
CA GLY A 171 13.86 7.30 -10.09
C GLY A 171 13.52 7.76 -8.70
N HIS A 172 12.42 8.51 -8.58
CA HIS A 172 11.85 8.88 -7.30
C HIS A 172 10.52 8.17 -7.14
N ASN A 173 10.41 7.23 -6.19
CA ASN A 173 9.33 6.23 -6.18
C ASN A 173 9.35 5.35 -7.43
N VAL A 174 10.55 4.91 -7.85
CA VAL A 174 10.85 4.27 -9.16
C VAL A 174 10.00 3.02 -9.46
N THR A 175 9.43 2.39 -8.42
CA THR A 175 8.51 1.26 -8.58
C THR A 175 7.30 1.61 -9.44
N PHE A 176 6.84 2.86 -9.41
CA PHE A 176 5.76 3.37 -10.24
C PHE A 176 6.17 3.37 -11.72
N ASP A 177 7.22 4.13 -12.05
CA ASP A 177 7.71 4.33 -13.41
C ASP A 177 8.14 3.01 -14.06
N ILE A 178 8.94 2.22 -13.35
CA ILE A 178 9.43 0.93 -13.86
C ILE A 178 8.29 -0.08 -14.01
N GLY A 179 7.22 0.04 -13.22
CA GLY A 179 6.02 -0.78 -13.37
C GLY A 179 5.36 -0.58 -14.74
N PHE A 180 5.25 0.67 -15.21
CA PHE A 180 4.77 0.99 -16.55
C PHE A 180 5.71 0.47 -17.63
N ILE A 181 7.01 0.74 -17.50
CA ILE A 181 8.03 0.30 -18.46
C ILE A 181 8.02 -1.23 -18.60
N ASN A 182 8.08 -1.97 -17.50
CA ASN A 182 8.09 -3.44 -17.52
C ASN A 182 6.80 -4.02 -18.11
N GLN A 183 5.64 -3.44 -17.80
CA GLN A 183 4.36 -3.87 -18.37
C GLN A 183 4.35 -3.67 -19.90
N LYS A 184 4.85 -2.54 -20.41
CA LYS A 184 4.91 -2.29 -21.86
C LYS A 184 5.99 -3.10 -22.57
N CYS A 185 7.13 -3.34 -21.93
CA CYS A 185 8.13 -4.27 -22.45
C CYS A 185 7.55 -5.68 -22.60
N LYS A 186 6.78 -6.14 -21.60
CA LYS A 186 6.08 -7.43 -21.67
C LYS A 186 5.03 -7.50 -22.77
N GLU A 187 4.25 -6.43 -22.98
CA GLU A 187 3.24 -6.37 -24.05
C GLU A 187 3.86 -6.40 -25.46
N LEU A 188 5.08 -5.87 -25.61
CA LEU A 188 5.80 -5.76 -26.89
C LEU A 188 6.89 -6.82 -27.08
N ASP A 189 6.96 -7.83 -26.20
CA ASP A 189 8.00 -8.86 -26.20
C ASP A 189 9.44 -8.29 -26.21
N ILE A 190 9.65 -7.14 -25.56
CA ILE A 190 10.96 -6.51 -25.40
C ILE A 190 11.60 -7.04 -24.11
N PRO A 191 12.78 -7.69 -24.18
CA PRO A 191 13.49 -8.10 -22.97
C PRO A 191 13.84 -6.90 -22.11
N ALA A 192 13.35 -6.89 -20.87
CA ALA A 192 13.64 -5.88 -19.88
C ALA A 192 14.01 -6.55 -18.57
N ASP A 193 15.18 -6.21 -18.05
CA ASP A 193 15.73 -6.77 -16.82
C ASP A 193 16.54 -5.68 -16.11
N PHE A 194 15.87 -4.56 -15.85
CA PHE A 194 16.50 -3.36 -15.30
C PHE A 194 16.79 -3.52 -13.82
N THR A 195 17.91 -2.95 -13.39
CA THR A 195 18.24 -2.73 -11.97
C THR A 195 17.94 -1.28 -11.64
N CYS A 196 17.21 -1.05 -10.56
CA CYS A 196 16.73 0.28 -10.22
C CYS A 196 17.15 0.70 -8.81
N ILE A 197 17.38 2.00 -8.61
CA ILE A 197 17.54 2.63 -7.31
C ILE A 197 16.42 3.66 -7.10
N ASP A 198 15.82 3.64 -5.92
CA ASP A 198 14.79 4.59 -5.50
C ASP A 198 15.37 5.70 -4.62
N THR A 199 15.32 6.94 -5.11
CA THR A 199 15.75 8.12 -4.33
C THR A 199 14.80 8.46 -3.20
N MET A 200 13.53 8.05 -3.24
CA MET A 200 12.62 8.15 -2.10
C MET A 200 13.08 7.24 -0.96
N GLY A 201 13.52 6.02 -1.29
CA GLY A 201 14.10 5.09 -0.32
C GLY A 201 15.40 5.61 0.29
N LEU A 202 16.28 6.19 -0.54
CA LEU A 202 17.49 6.86 -0.05
C LEU A 202 17.14 8.03 0.89
N SER A 203 16.14 8.83 0.53
CA SER A 203 15.67 9.94 1.37
C SER A 203 15.18 9.46 2.75
N ARG A 204 14.40 8.38 2.80
CA ARG A 204 13.94 7.74 4.05
C ARG A 204 15.11 7.22 4.89
N ALA A 205 16.13 6.64 4.27
CA ALA A 205 17.33 6.16 4.97
C ALA A 205 18.19 7.30 5.55
N PHE A 206 18.37 8.38 4.80
CA PHE A 206 19.21 9.51 5.21
C PHE A 206 18.49 10.50 6.14
N TYR A 207 17.17 10.62 6.02
CA TYR A 207 16.35 11.60 6.75
C TYR A 207 15.08 10.98 7.35
N PRO A 208 15.20 9.97 8.24
CA PRO A 208 14.03 9.22 8.77
C PRO A 208 13.04 10.05 9.58
N GLU A 209 13.45 11.21 10.09
CA GLU A 209 12.60 12.14 10.87
C GLU A 209 11.77 13.09 9.97
N GLN A 210 11.94 13.01 8.65
CA GLN A 210 11.20 13.86 7.72
C GLN A 210 9.77 13.32 7.52
N ALA A 211 8.78 14.19 7.60
CA ALA A 211 7.37 13.78 7.50
C ALA A 211 6.97 13.28 6.11
N HIS A 212 7.51 13.89 5.04
CA HIS A 212 7.15 13.58 3.67
C HIS A 212 8.40 13.38 2.81
N HIS A 213 8.39 12.37 1.95
CA HIS A 213 9.52 12.04 1.09
C HIS A 213 9.22 12.18 -0.40
N HIS A 214 8.09 12.78 -0.80
CA HIS A 214 7.83 13.12 -2.20
C HIS A 214 8.88 14.10 -2.75
N LEU A 215 9.02 14.17 -4.07
CA LEU A 215 10.12 14.85 -4.76
C LEU A 215 10.33 16.28 -4.24
N ASP A 216 9.26 17.07 -4.13
CA ASP A 216 9.32 18.46 -3.68
C ASP A 216 9.85 18.61 -2.25
N ALA A 217 9.41 17.74 -1.34
CA ALA A 217 9.89 17.74 0.05
C ALA A 217 11.39 17.43 0.11
N VAL A 218 11.87 16.53 -0.76
CA VAL A 218 13.30 16.18 -0.85
C VAL A 218 14.11 17.29 -1.54
N CYS A 219 13.64 17.82 -2.67
CA CYS A 219 14.26 18.97 -3.35
C CYS A 219 14.39 20.15 -2.34
N LYS A 220 13.34 20.45 -1.55
CA LYS A 220 13.37 21.48 -0.49
C LYS A 220 14.35 21.16 0.65
N LYS A 221 14.39 19.92 1.13
CA LYS A 221 15.31 19.48 2.20
C LYS A 221 16.78 19.64 1.79
N LEU A 222 17.08 19.35 0.53
CA LEU A 222 18.44 19.34 -0.03
C LEU A 222 18.85 20.67 -0.68
N GLY A 223 17.93 21.64 -0.78
CA GLY A 223 18.20 22.92 -1.43
C GLY A 223 18.36 22.80 -2.95
N VAL A 224 17.69 21.83 -3.58
CA VAL A 224 17.65 21.64 -5.03
C VAL A 224 16.44 22.36 -5.60
N THR A 225 16.63 23.15 -6.66
CA THR A 225 15.52 23.83 -7.36
C THR A 225 14.89 22.89 -8.39
N ASN A 226 13.56 22.93 -8.49
CA ASN A 226 12.79 22.32 -9.58
C ASN A 226 12.01 23.43 -10.30
N ASP A 227 12.50 23.86 -11.46
CA ASP A 227 12.01 25.07 -12.15
C ASP A 227 10.69 24.83 -12.92
N HIS A 228 10.35 23.57 -13.23
CA HIS A 228 9.13 23.18 -13.95
C HIS A 228 8.61 21.83 -13.46
N HIS A 229 7.85 21.84 -12.35
CA HIS A 229 7.21 20.64 -11.81
C HIS A 229 6.26 19.99 -12.84
N HIS A 230 6.22 18.65 -12.87
CA HIS A 230 5.34 17.83 -13.70
C HIS A 230 5.67 17.86 -15.20
N ARG A 231 6.97 17.94 -15.49
CA ARG A 231 7.53 17.61 -16.79
C ARG A 231 8.57 16.54 -16.56
N ALA A 232 8.41 15.39 -17.22
CA ALA A 232 9.24 14.23 -16.96
C ALA A 232 10.75 14.53 -17.03
N ILE A 233 11.18 15.36 -18.00
CA ILE A 233 12.61 15.72 -18.12
C ILE A 233 13.10 16.61 -16.96
N SER A 234 12.26 17.53 -16.47
CA SER A 234 12.59 18.41 -15.36
C SER A 234 12.65 17.65 -14.03
N ASP A 235 11.73 16.71 -13.83
CA ASP A 235 11.69 15.85 -12.65
C ASP A 235 12.85 14.83 -12.67
N ALA A 236 13.19 14.26 -13.82
CA ALA A 236 14.41 13.46 -14.01
C ALA A 236 15.68 14.29 -13.68
N GLU A 237 15.74 15.56 -14.07
CA GLU A 237 16.86 16.44 -13.73
C GLU A 237 16.90 16.84 -12.23
N CYS A 238 15.77 17.13 -11.54
CA CYS A 238 15.79 17.33 -10.07
C CYS A 238 16.28 16.06 -9.38
N THR A 239 15.75 14.91 -9.80
CA THR A 239 16.07 13.59 -9.25
C THR A 239 17.55 13.27 -9.45
N ALA A 240 18.13 13.62 -10.60
CA ALA A 240 19.55 13.44 -10.87
C ALA A 240 20.44 14.26 -9.93
N ARG A 241 20.06 15.51 -9.65
CA ARG A 241 20.76 16.36 -8.67
C ARG A 241 20.65 15.82 -7.24
N ILE A 242 19.45 15.34 -6.86
CA ILE A 242 19.23 14.67 -5.58
C ILE A 242 20.10 13.42 -5.47
N PHE A 243 20.09 12.57 -6.50
CA PHE A 243 20.84 11.33 -6.53
C PHE A 243 22.35 11.59 -6.45
N ALA A 244 22.88 12.63 -7.10
CA ALA A 244 24.29 13.01 -6.98
C ALA A 244 24.68 13.35 -5.53
N ILE A 245 23.79 14.03 -4.78
CA ILE A 245 24.00 14.32 -3.34
C ILE A 245 23.98 13.01 -2.54
N PHE A 246 23.02 12.12 -2.80
CA PHE A 246 22.97 10.82 -2.11
C PHE A 246 24.15 9.94 -2.44
N LEU A 247 24.60 9.89 -3.70
CA LEU A 247 25.75 9.11 -4.14
C LEU A 247 27.02 9.53 -3.40
N LYS A 248 27.20 10.84 -3.19
CA LYS A 248 28.28 11.34 -2.33
C LYS A 248 28.15 10.83 -0.89
N ALA A 249 26.96 10.89 -0.30
CA ALA A 249 26.71 10.40 1.07
C ALA A 249 26.88 8.87 1.21
N ILE A 250 26.54 8.10 0.17
CA ILE A 250 26.76 6.65 0.07
C ILE A 250 28.27 6.37 0.05
N ASN A 251 29.01 7.07 -0.80
CA ASN A 251 30.47 6.95 -0.89
C ASN A 251 31.17 7.35 0.42
N ASP A 252 30.71 8.40 1.10
CA ASP A 252 31.22 8.83 2.41
C ASP A 252 31.00 7.77 3.51
N ARG A 253 30.02 6.86 3.34
CA ARG A 253 29.79 5.70 4.21
C ARG A 253 30.59 4.46 3.81
N GLY A 254 31.38 4.53 2.73
CA GLY A 254 32.20 3.41 2.24
C GLY A 254 31.42 2.33 1.52
N ILE A 255 30.21 2.63 1.04
CA ILE A 255 29.41 1.70 0.22
C ILE A 255 29.82 1.89 -1.24
N SER A 256 30.29 0.83 -1.90
CA SER A 256 30.80 0.87 -3.28
C SER A 256 29.91 0.17 -4.31
N ASP A 257 28.97 -0.65 -3.87
CA ASP A 257 28.12 -1.51 -4.70
C ASP A 257 26.65 -1.46 -4.24
N LEU A 258 25.77 -2.06 -5.05
CA LEU A 258 24.34 -2.13 -4.72
C LEU A 258 24.04 -3.06 -3.53
N GLU A 259 24.88 -4.06 -3.26
CA GLU A 259 24.68 -4.96 -2.12
C GLU A 259 24.81 -4.19 -0.80
N GLY A 260 25.80 -3.31 -0.70
CA GLY A 260 26.00 -2.44 0.45
C GLY A 260 24.87 -1.44 0.69
N LEU A 261 24.06 -1.11 -0.32
CA LEU A 261 22.87 -0.26 -0.13
C LEU A 261 21.79 -0.95 0.72
N HIS A 262 21.73 -2.28 0.75
CA HIS A 262 20.79 -3.00 1.62
C HIS A 262 21.04 -2.73 3.12
N GLU A 263 22.26 -2.34 3.52
CA GLU A 263 22.52 -1.91 4.89
C GLU A 263 21.79 -0.61 5.25
N LEU A 264 21.48 0.24 4.26
CA LEU A 264 20.69 1.46 4.46
C LEU A 264 19.18 1.19 4.55
N GLU A 265 18.73 0.03 4.07
CA GLU A 265 17.33 -0.40 4.17
C GLU A 265 16.99 -0.91 5.57
N LYS A 266 18.00 -1.38 6.32
CA LYS A 266 17.81 -1.96 7.65
C LYS A 266 17.44 -0.88 8.67
N MET A 267 16.24 -0.97 9.21
CA MET A 267 15.82 -0.22 10.40
C MET A 267 15.97 -1.07 11.66
N ASP A 268 16.29 -0.42 12.79
CA ASP A 268 16.26 -1.06 14.10
C ASP A 268 14.83 -1.56 14.40
N PRO A 269 14.62 -2.87 14.68
CA PRO A 269 13.30 -3.40 14.99
C PRO A 269 12.57 -2.66 16.10
N LYS A 270 13.29 -2.09 17.08
CA LYS A 270 12.68 -1.28 18.14
C LYS A 270 12.21 0.09 17.65
N ALA A 271 12.91 0.68 16.68
CA ALA A 271 12.45 1.91 16.03
C ALA A 271 11.19 1.63 15.21
N VAL A 272 11.19 0.54 14.42
CA VAL A 272 10.04 0.08 13.65
C VAL A 272 8.81 -0.15 14.54
N GLY A 273 8.98 -0.82 15.68
CA GLY A 273 7.87 -1.02 16.63
C GLY A 273 7.23 0.28 17.15
N ARG A 274 7.99 1.38 17.22
CA ARG A 274 7.50 2.69 17.70
C ARG A 274 6.81 3.52 16.62
N MET A 275 6.88 3.12 15.35
CA MET A 275 6.27 3.86 14.26
C MET A 275 4.74 3.89 14.38
N ARG A 276 4.13 4.93 13.79
CA ARG A 276 2.68 5.00 13.64
C ARG A 276 2.23 3.79 12.79
N SER A 277 1.19 3.11 13.24
CA SER A 277 0.65 1.94 12.56
C SER A 277 -0.77 2.17 12.09
N HIS A 278 -1.17 1.44 11.07
CA HIS A 278 -2.52 1.36 10.56
C HIS A 278 -3.09 -0.05 10.73
N HIS A 279 -4.40 -0.17 10.78
CA HIS A 279 -5.03 -1.49 10.77
C HIS A 279 -4.86 -2.13 9.39
N ILE A 280 -4.71 -3.45 9.36
CA ILE A 280 -4.61 -4.25 8.14
C ILE A 280 -5.34 -5.58 8.34
N ILE A 281 -6.05 -6.06 7.33
CA ILE A 281 -6.58 -7.42 7.32
C ILE A 281 -5.68 -8.33 6.51
N ILE A 282 -5.21 -9.42 7.11
CA ILE A 282 -4.38 -10.42 6.44
C ILE A 282 -5.11 -11.76 6.52
N LEU A 283 -5.52 -12.30 5.38
CA LEU A 283 -6.18 -13.60 5.28
C LEU A 283 -5.24 -14.63 4.63
N ALA A 284 -5.28 -15.89 5.08
CA ALA A 284 -4.54 -16.95 4.40
C ALA A 284 -5.39 -17.61 3.29
N LYS A 285 -4.89 -17.54 2.06
CA LYS A 285 -5.50 -18.16 0.87
C LYS A 285 -5.34 -19.67 0.85
N ASN A 286 -4.19 -20.16 1.32
CA ASN A 286 -3.77 -21.57 1.24
C ASN A 286 -2.84 -21.95 2.41
N SER A 287 -2.29 -23.17 2.38
CA SER A 287 -1.40 -23.67 3.43
C SER A 287 -0.10 -22.89 3.58
N VAL A 288 0.48 -22.39 2.48
CA VAL A 288 1.68 -21.52 2.50
C VAL A 288 1.35 -20.22 3.21
N GLY A 289 0.24 -19.58 2.80
CA GLY A 289 -0.28 -18.39 3.45
C GLY A 289 -0.53 -18.58 4.93
N ARG A 290 -1.04 -19.74 5.36
CA ARG A 290 -1.30 -20.01 6.77
C ARG A 290 0.00 -20.05 7.59
N THR A 291 1.05 -20.69 7.05
CA THR A 291 2.37 -20.68 7.67
C THR A 291 2.92 -19.26 7.74
N ASN A 292 2.86 -18.52 6.63
CA ASN A 292 3.32 -17.14 6.55
C ASN A 292 2.58 -16.21 7.52
N LEU A 293 1.26 -16.39 7.67
CA LEU A 293 0.44 -15.67 8.64
C LEU A 293 0.94 -15.89 10.07
N TYR A 294 1.21 -17.15 10.46
CA TYR A 294 1.77 -17.46 11.78
C TYR A 294 3.18 -16.92 11.97
N THR A 295 4.01 -16.93 10.92
CA THR A 295 5.35 -16.34 10.94
C THR A 295 5.27 -14.84 11.22
N LEU A 296 4.41 -14.10 10.50
CA LEU A 296 4.23 -12.66 10.68
C LEU A 296 3.71 -12.31 12.08
N ILE A 297 2.74 -13.08 12.59
CA ILE A 297 2.23 -12.92 13.96
C ILE A 297 3.35 -13.15 14.98
N SER A 298 4.18 -14.17 14.77
CA SER A 298 5.30 -14.47 15.68
C SER A 298 6.34 -13.34 15.66
N LEU A 299 6.72 -12.85 14.48
CA LEU A 299 7.67 -11.75 14.32
C LEU A 299 7.16 -10.46 14.97
N SER A 300 5.89 -10.12 14.80
CA SER A 300 5.30 -8.91 15.38
C SER A 300 5.32 -8.91 16.91
N HIS A 301 5.18 -10.09 17.53
CA HIS A 301 5.25 -10.25 18.99
C HIS A 301 6.68 -10.31 19.52
N LEU A 302 7.60 -10.93 18.79
CA LEU A 302 8.96 -11.17 19.27
C LEU A 302 9.90 -9.97 19.01
N ASN A 303 9.81 -9.37 17.82
CA ASN A 303 10.83 -8.42 17.34
C ASN A 303 10.31 -6.98 17.30
N TYR A 304 9.01 -6.80 17.02
CA TYR A 304 8.43 -5.49 16.71
C TYR A 304 7.34 -5.05 17.70
N PHE A 305 7.32 -5.64 18.90
CA PHE A 305 6.35 -5.29 19.92
C PHE A 305 6.72 -3.97 20.60
N TYR A 306 5.82 -2.99 20.51
CA TYR A 306 5.88 -1.77 21.32
C TYR A 306 4.47 -1.32 21.66
N ARG A 307 4.03 -1.64 22.89
CA ARG A 307 2.63 -1.55 23.38
C ARG A 307 1.64 -2.46 22.64
N THR A 308 1.82 -2.62 21.34
CA THR A 308 1.07 -3.49 20.42
C THR A 308 2.06 -4.18 19.48
N PRO A 309 1.78 -5.40 19.02
CA PRO A 309 2.64 -6.12 18.08
C PRO A 309 2.48 -5.52 16.67
N LYS A 310 3.55 -4.94 16.12
CA LYS A 310 3.54 -4.31 14.79
C LYS A 310 3.99 -5.29 13.71
N ILE A 311 3.34 -5.24 12.55
CA ILE A 311 3.73 -5.98 11.35
C ILE A 311 4.42 -5.00 10.41
N PRO A 312 5.74 -5.11 10.21
CA PRO A 312 6.44 -4.28 9.23
C PRO A 312 6.00 -4.65 7.81
N ARG A 313 5.81 -3.63 6.94
CA ARG A 313 5.48 -3.82 5.53
C ARG A 313 6.58 -4.63 4.82
N SER A 314 7.85 -4.43 5.18
CA SER A 314 8.99 -5.20 4.65
C SER A 314 8.86 -6.71 4.89
N GLU A 315 8.61 -7.12 6.12
CA GLU A 315 8.38 -8.52 6.49
C GLU A 315 7.11 -9.07 5.84
N LEU A 316 6.02 -8.29 5.80
CA LEU A 316 4.80 -8.68 5.11
C LEU A 316 5.03 -8.95 3.63
N MET A 317 5.82 -8.12 2.94
CA MET A 317 6.16 -8.32 1.53
C MET A 317 6.99 -9.59 1.33
N LYS A 318 7.95 -9.87 2.20
CA LYS A 318 8.75 -11.11 2.18
C LYS A 318 7.89 -12.37 2.32
N TYR A 319 6.86 -12.32 3.17
CA TYR A 319 5.95 -13.45 3.42
C TYR A 319 4.59 -13.32 2.71
N ARG A 320 4.49 -12.49 1.66
CA ARG A 320 3.21 -12.20 0.97
C ARG A 320 2.61 -13.42 0.27
N GLU A 321 3.45 -14.40 -0.11
CA GLU A 321 2.98 -15.57 -0.83
C GLU A 321 1.86 -16.30 -0.07
N GLY A 322 0.75 -16.56 -0.76
CA GLY A 322 -0.40 -17.26 -0.19
C GLY A 322 -1.27 -16.42 0.75
N LEU A 323 -0.99 -15.12 0.93
CA LEU A 323 -1.83 -14.20 1.69
C LEU A 323 -2.80 -13.43 0.77
N ILE A 324 -3.85 -12.86 1.38
CA ILE A 324 -4.77 -11.89 0.77
C ILE A 324 -4.86 -10.69 1.73
N ILE A 325 -4.54 -9.50 1.26
CA ILE A 325 -4.38 -8.29 2.07
C ILE A 325 -5.54 -7.32 1.84
N GLY A 326 -6.26 -6.96 2.91
CA GLY A 326 -7.39 -6.02 2.90
C GLY A 326 -7.03 -4.67 3.51
N SER A 327 -7.67 -3.60 3.02
CA SER A 327 -7.40 -2.22 3.46
C SER A 327 -7.89 -1.89 4.87
N ALA A 328 -8.64 -2.79 5.51
CA ALA A 328 -9.19 -2.67 6.85
C ALA A 328 -10.19 -1.53 7.05
N CYS A 329 -10.48 -1.22 8.32
CA CYS A 329 -11.47 -0.27 8.80
C CYS A 329 -11.03 1.20 8.63
N CYS A 330 -11.74 2.12 9.29
CA CYS A 330 -11.38 3.53 9.35
C CYS A 330 -10.00 3.84 9.96
N MET A 331 -9.39 2.87 10.65
CA MET A 331 -8.02 2.95 11.15
C MET A 331 -6.98 2.41 10.16
N GLY A 332 -7.43 1.93 9.00
CA GLY A 332 -6.58 1.49 7.88
C GLY A 332 -5.93 2.66 7.14
N GLU A 333 -4.84 2.36 6.43
CA GLU A 333 -4.01 3.36 5.75
C GLU A 333 -4.74 4.07 4.62
N LEU A 334 -5.55 3.34 3.83
CA LEU A 334 -6.30 3.94 2.73
C LEU A 334 -7.34 4.94 3.23
N TYR A 335 -8.07 4.59 4.30
CA TYR A 335 -9.08 5.47 4.86
C TYR A 335 -8.43 6.73 5.46
N ASP A 336 -7.30 6.56 6.15
CA ASP A 336 -6.46 7.65 6.68
C ASP A 336 -6.01 8.61 5.57
N ALA A 337 -5.50 8.07 4.46
CA ALA A 337 -5.04 8.87 3.32
C ALA A 337 -6.18 9.67 2.65
N LEU A 338 -7.39 9.10 2.60
CA LEU A 338 -8.57 9.80 2.07
C LEU A 338 -9.08 10.90 3.00
N LEU A 339 -8.95 10.74 4.32
CA LEU A 339 -9.31 11.76 5.29
C LEU A 339 -8.33 12.94 5.29
N GLU A 340 -7.05 12.65 5.07
CA GLU A 340 -5.97 13.65 5.00
C GLU A 340 -5.87 14.30 3.60
N ASP A 341 -6.76 13.93 2.65
CA ASP A 341 -6.73 14.36 1.24
C ASP A 341 -5.32 14.30 0.63
N ARG A 342 -4.63 13.17 0.87
CA ARG A 342 -3.32 12.86 0.28
C ARG A 342 -3.39 12.84 -1.25
N SER A 343 -2.23 12.96 -1.89
CA SER A 343 -2.15 13.06 -3.35
C SER A 343 -2.68 11.79 -4.04
N ASP A 344 -3.12 11.94 -5.30
CA ASP A 344 -3.65 10.80 -6.06
C ASP A 344 -2.59 9.71 -6.25
N GLU A 345 -1.30 10.08 -6.36
CA GLU A 345 -0.15 9.17 -6.46
C GLU A 345 0.03 8.36 -5.17
N GLU A 346 -0.03 9.02 -4.01
CA GLU A 346 0.06 8.36 -2.70
C GLU A 346 -1.12 7.38 -2.52
N ILE A 347 -2.34 7.81 -2.85
CA ILE A 347 -3.53 6.95 -2.81
C ILE A 347 -3.37 5.75 -3.75
N ALA A 348 -2.81 5.95 -4.95
CA ALA A 348 -2.53 4.88 -5.90
C ALA A 348 -1.63 3.80 -5.31
N SER A 349 -0.51 4.24 -4.71
CA SER A 349 0.48 3.35 -4.11
C SER A 349 -0.16 2.49 -3.02
N ILE A 350 -0.96 3.12 -2.15
CA ILE A 350 -1.71 2.45 -1.09
C ILE A 350 -2.70 1.44 -1.69
N VAL A 351 -3.53 1.83 -2.66
CA VAL A 351 -4.53 0.94 -3.29
C VAL A 351 -3.87 -0.25 -3.98
N ASN A 352 -2.73 -0.04 -4.65
CA ASN A 352 -2.02 -1.09 -5.37
C ASN A 352 -1.45 -2.15 -4.43
N PHE A 353 -1.05 -1.77 -3.21
CA PHE A 353 -0.54 -2.67 -2.18
C PHE A 353 -1.60 -3.67 -1.66
N TYR A 354 -2.87 -3.27 -1.60
CA TYR A 354 -3.96 -4.13 -1.11
C TYR A 354 -4.51 -5.05 -2.23
N ASP A 355 -4.91 -6.27 -1.88
CA ASP A 355 -5.54 -7.20 -2.82
C ASP A 355 -7.04 -6.91 -2.98
N TYR A 356 -7.69 -6.38 -1.94
CA TYR A 356 -9.06 -5.90 -1.95
C TYR A 356 -9.21 -4.70 -1.01
N LEU A 357 -10.23 -3.89 -1.26
CA LEU A 357 -10.56 -2.73 -0.45
C LEU A 357 -11.79 -3.01 0.39
N GLU A 358 -11.93 -2.31 1.51
CA GLU A 358 -13.01 -2.51 2.47
C GLU A 358 -13.82 -1.25 2.69
N ILE A 359 -15.13 -1.42 2.83
CA ILE A 359 -16.07 -0.38 3.26
C ILE A 359 -16.91 -0.93 4.41
N GLN A 360 -17.40 -0.02 5.26
CA GLN A 360 -18.14 -0.39 6.46
C GLN A 360 -19.47 0.35 6.55
N PRO A 361 -20.45 -0.17 7.32
CA PRO A 361 -21.69 0.54 7.60
C PRO A 361 -21.42 1.94 8.16
N LEU A 362 -22.24 2.92 7.76
CA LEU A 362 -22.09 4.31 8.20
C LEU A 362 -22.04 4.44 9.73
N ALA A 363 -22.82 3.60 10.41
CA ALA A 363 -22.91 3.56 11.86
C ALA A 363 -21.57 3.25 12.55
N ASN A 364 -20.66 2.53 11.90
CA ASN A 364 -19.34 2.21 12.45
C ASN A 364 -18.49 3.47 12.61
N ASN A 365 -18.69 4.47 11.73
CA ASN A 365 -17.86 5.67 11.64
C ASN A 365 -18.58 6.94 12.14
N LYS A 366 -19.76 6.81 12.76
CA LYS A 366 -20.54 7.96 13.26
C LYS A 366 -19.81 8.81 14.29
N PHE A 367 -18.90 8.21 15.06
CA PHE A 367 -18.07 8.90 16.06
C PHE A 367 -17.15 9.99 15.45
N MET A 368 -16.94 9.96 14.13
CA MET A 368 -16.15 10.98 13.42
C MET A 368 -16.92 12.28 13.22
N ILE A 369 -18.25 12.24 13.20
CA ILE A 369 -19.08 13.41 12.87
C ILE A 369 -18.95 14.45 13.98
N GLY A 370 -18.44 15.63 13.64
CA GLY A 370 -18.27 16.72 14.60
C GLY A 370 -17.21 16.46 15.66
N ASN A 371 -16.30 15.50 15.41
CA ASN A 371 -15.20 15.20 16.30
C ASN A 371 -14.17 16.33 16.29
N GLU A 372 -13.70 16.76 17.46
CA GLU A 372 -12.74 17.87 17.59
C GLU A 372 -11.32 17.54 17.11
N LYS A 373 -11.00 16.25 16.89
CA LYS A 373 -9.71 15.85 16.35
C LYS A 373 -9.56 16.35 14.92
N GLU A 374 -8.47 17.07 14.66
CA GLU A 374 -8.14 17.67 13.36
C GLU A 374 -8.29 16.70 12.17
N LYS A 375 -7.86 15.44 12.35
CA LYS A 375 -7.98 14.36 11.34
C LYS A 375 -9.42 14.11 10.86
N PHE A 376 -10.44 14.41 11.67
CA PHE A 376 -11.85 14.19 11.35
C PHE A 376 -12.59 15.48 11.00
N SER A 377 -11.91 16.62 10.95
CA SER A 377 -12.53 17.94 10.68
C SER A 377 -13.31 18.00 9.35
N GLY A 378 -12.94 17.19 8.37
CA GLY A 378 -13.66 17.06 7.09
C GLY A 378 -14.97 16.27 7.16
N VAL A 379 -15.28 15.59 8.28
CA VAL A 379 -16.46 14.73 8.43
C VAL A 379 -17.52 15.43 9.28
N ASN A 380 -18.52 16.01 8.61
CA ASN A 380 -19.55 16.84 9.25
C ASN A 380 -20.95 16.21 9.18
N SER A 381 -21.11 15.13 8.40
CA SER A 381 -22.39 14.47 8.18
C SER A 381 -22.24 12.99 7.84
N GLU A 382 -23.34 12.22 7.94
CA GLU A 382 -23.38 10.84 7.44
C GLU A 382 -23.15 10.77 5.92
N GLU A 383 -23.44 11.84 5.18
CA GLU A 383 -23.19 11.90 3.74
C GLU A 383 -21.70 11.99 3.42
N ASP A 384 -20.90 12.61 4.29
CA ASP A 384 -19.43 12.65 4.15
C ASP A 384 -18.83 11.26 4.31
N ILE A 385 -19.29 10.49 5.32
CA ILE A 385 -18.92 9.08 5.48
C ILE A 385 -19.34 8.27 4.26
N ARG A 386 -20.55 8.51 3.73
CA ARG A 386 -21.03 7.86 2.51
C ARG A 386 -20.17 8.21 1.29
N ASN A 387 -19.70 9.46 1.19
CA ASN A 387 -18.81 9.91 0.14
C ASN A 387 -17.43 9.25 0.23
N LEU A 388 -16.90 9.02 1.44
CA LEU A 388 -15.68 8.24 1.64
C LEU A 388 -15.85 6.79 1.15
N ASN A 389 -16.95 6.13 1.52
CA ASN A 389 -17.28 4.80 0.99
C ASN A 389 -17.38 4.81 -0.55
N ARG A 390 -18.03 5.82 -1.14
CA ARG A 390 -18.10 5.97 -2.61
C ARG A 390 -16.73 6.20 -3.24
N ARG A 391 -15.82 6.96 -2.61
CA ARG A 391 -14.42 7.13 -3.07
C ARG A 391 -13.71 5.78 -3.09
N ILE A 392 -13.80 4.99 -2.02
CA ILE A 392 -13.18 3.65 -1.95
C ILE A 392 -13.76 2.73 -3.04
N VAL A 393 -15.08 2.75 -3.26
CA VAL A 393 -15.71 1.97 -4.34
C VAL A 393 -15.18 2.37 -5.72
N LYS A 394 -15.11 3.68 -6.00
CA LYS A 394 -14.54 4.19 -7.26
C LYS A 394 -13.08 3.80 -7.44
N LEU A 395 -12.27 3.82 -6.37
CA LEU A 395 -10.90 3.33 -6.40
C LEU A 395 -10.87 1.83 -6.71
N GLY A 396 -11.75 1.02 -6.11
CA GLY A 396 -11.89 -0.39 -6.46
C GLY A 396 -12.15 -0.61 -7.95
N GLU A 397 -13.09 0.13 -8.53
CA GLU A 397 -13.40 0.11 -9.97
C GLU A 397 -12.19 0.54 -10.83
N GLN A 398 -11.58 1.68 -10.48
CA GLN A 398 -10.44 2.26 -11.19
C GLN A 398 -9.23 1.34 -11.20
N TYR A 399 -8.92 0.65 -10.10
CA TYR A 399 -7.76 -0.22 -9.96
C TYR A 399 -8.07 -1.71 -10.16
N ASN A 400 -9.32 -2.05 -10.50
CA ASN A 400 -9.77 -3.45 -10.64
C ASN A 400 -9.53 -4.28 -9.36
N LYS A 401 -9.78 -3.67 -8.20
CA LYS A 401 -9.68 -4.31 -6.89
C LYS A 401 -11.10 -4.65 -6.42
N PRO A 402 -11.37 -5.87 -5.92
CA PRO A 402 -12.63 -6.17 -5.26
C PRO A 402 -12.85 -5.21 -4.09
N VAL A 403 -14.10 -4.78 -3.88
CA VAL A 403 -14.49 -3.98 -2.73
C VAL A 403 -15.45 -4.81 -1.89
N VAL A 404 -15.10 -5.03 -0.63
CA VAL A 404 -15.82 -5.90 0.29
C VAL A 404 -16.47 -5.06 1.38
N ALA A 405 -17.79 -5.22 1.56
CA ALA A 405 -18.48 -4.64 2.70
C ALA A 405 -18.22 -5.51 3.94
N THR A 406 -17.62 -4.94 4.97
CA THR A 406 -17.32 -5.64 6.24
C THR A 406 -18.07 -4.96 7.40
N CYS A 407 -18.53 -5.77 8.36
CA CYS A 407 -19.29 -5.24 9.50
C CYS A 407 -18.40 -4.78 10.65
N ASP A 408 -17.12 -5.18 10.66
CA ASP A 408 -16.23 -5.02 11.82
C ASP A 408 -16.87 -5.58 13.09
N ALA A 409 -17.43 -6.79 12.99
CA ALA A 409 -18.34 -7.32 13.99
C ALA A 409 -17.58 -7.84 15.22
N HIS A 410 -17.98 -7.35 16.39
CA HIS A 410 -17.45 -7.73 17.69
C HIS A 410 -18.46 -8.49 18.55
N PHE A 411 -19.72 -8.49 18.13
CA PHE A 411 -20.81 -9.18 18.78
C PHE A 411 -21.80 -9.76 17.76
N LEU A 412 -22.61 -10.73 18.20
CA LEU A 412 -23.47 -11.49 17.29
C LEU A 412 -24.74 -10.72 16.94
N ASN A 413 -25.44 -10.22 17.96
CA ASN A 413 -26.74 -9.58 17.80
C ASN A 413 -26.71 -8.14 18.34
N PRO A 414 -27.56 -7.22 17.84
CA PRO A 414 -27.60 -5.84 18.30
C PRO A 414 -27.72 -5.68 19.83
N GLU A 415 -28.49 -6.56 20.49
CA GLU A 415 -28.69 -6.57 21.95
C GLU A 415 -27.42 -6.92 22.76
N ASP A 416 -26.43 -7.56 22.14
CA ASP A 416 -25.17 -7.94 22.79
C ASP A 416 -24.23 -6.73 22.99
N GLU A 417 -24.58 -5.56 22.44
CA GLU A 417 -23.85 -4.29 22.58
C GLU A 417 -23.61 -3.90 24.05
N ILE A 418 -24.56 -4.24 24.93
CA ILE A 418 -24.47 -3.96 26.37
C ILE A 418 -23.22 -4.58 27.00
N TYR A 419 -22.80 -5.77 26.57
CA TYR A 419 -21.62 -6.44 27.08
C TYR A 419 -20.33 -5.74 26.62
N ARG A 420 -20.30 -5.24 25.38
CA ARG A 420 -19.16 -4.49 24.85
C ARG A 420 -19.00 -3.16 25.56
N ARG A 421 -20.11 -2.46 25.85
CA ARG A 421 -20.10 -1.20 26.62
C ARG A 421 -19.47 -1.36 28.00
N VAL A 422 -19.72 -2.48 28.67
CA VAL A 422 -19.07 -2.80 29.96
C VAL A 422 -17.56 -2.99 29.79
N ILE A 423 -17.12 -3.71 28.76
CA ILE A 423 -15.69 -3.92 28.47
C ILE A 423 -14.99 -2.59 28.15
N MET A 424 -15.59 -1.73 27.32
CA MET A 424 -15.05 -0.42 26.96
C MET A 424 -14.90 0.49 28.19
N THR A 425 -15.87 0.44 29.10
CA THR A 425 -15.82 1.17 30.38
C THR A 425 -14.61 0.73 31.21
N ILE A 426 -14.35 -0.58 31.32
CA ILE A 426 -13.18 -1.13 32.03
C ILE A 426 -11.87 -0.68 31.38
N LYS A 427 -11.85 -0.46 30.07
CA LYS A 427 -10.69 0.03 29.31
C LYS A 427 -10.54 1.56 29.35
N ASN A 428 -11.35 2.28 30.16
CA ASN A 428 -11.39 3.75 30.22
C ASN A 428 -11.67 4.42 28.85
N MET A 429 -12.45 3.76 27.99
CA MET A 429 -12.90 4.28 26.70
C MET A 429 -14.37 4.74 26.82
N THR A 430 -14.64 5.66 27.74
CA THR A 430 -16.00 5.98 28.23
C THR A 430 -16.76 7.04 27.43
N ASP A 431 -16.10 7.73 26.50
CA ASP A 431 -16.61 8.99 25.96
C ASP A 431 -17.34 8.84 24.60
N GLU A 432 -17.56 7.62 24.12
CA GLU A 432 -18.19 7.36 22.81
C GLU A 432 -19.34 6.36 22.96
N GLU A 433 -20.52 6.66 22.38
CA GLU A 433 -21.57 5.65 22.20
C GLU A 433 -20.98 4.50 21.37
N PRO A 434 -21.08 3.24 21.83
CA PRO A 434 -20.45 2.13 21.12
C PRO A 434 -21.04 2.00 19.72
N ALA A 435 -20.15 1.96 18.72
CA ALA A 435 -20.55 1.65 17.36
C ALA A 435 -21.32 0.32 17.32
N PRO A 436 -22.38 0.20 16.49
CA PRO A 436 -23.18 -1.02 16.39
C PRO A 436 -22.48 -2.09 15.54
N LEU A 437 -21.43 -2.67 16.12
CA LEU A 437 -20.51 -3.64 15.55
C LEU A 437 -21.03 -5.08 15.67
N TYR A 438 -22.22 -5.36 15.14
CA TYR A 438 -22.80 -6.70 15.07
C TYR A 438 -22.68 -7.33 13.68
N VAL A 439 -22.81 -8.65 13.60
CA VAL A 439 -22.80 -9.40 12.34
C VAL A 439 -24.06 -9.09 11.52
N ARG A 440 -23.93 -8.81 10.22
CA ARG A 440 -25.05 -8.52 9.32
C ARG A 440 -24.99 -9.36 8.05
N THR A 441 -26.12 -9.44 7.37
CA THR A 441 -26.19 -9.97 6.00
C THR A 441 -25.82 -8.90 4.97
N THR A 442 -25.49 -9.29 3.74
CA THR A 442 -25.16 -8.34 2.65
C THR A 442 -26.34 -7.44 2.24
N ALA A 443 -27.57 -7.82 2.55
CA ALA A 443 -28.77 -7.05 2.21
C ALA A 443 -29.05 -5.90 3.20
N GLU A 444 -28.52 -6.00 4.42
CA GLU A 444 -28.54 -4.96 5.45
C GLU A 444 -27.37 -4.00 5.29
#